data_AF-A0A2P6RCL1-F1
#
_entry.id   AF-A0A2P6RCL1-F1
#
_cell.length_a   1.000
_cell.length_b   1.000
_cell.length_c   1.000
_cell.angle_alpha   90.00
_cell.angle_beta   90.00
_cell.angle_gamma   90.00
#
_symmetry.space_group_name_H-M   'P 1'
#
loop_
_entity.id
_entity.type
_entity.pdbx_description
1 polymer ?
#
loop_
_entity_poly.entity_id
_entity_poly.type
_entity_poly.pdbx_seq_one_letter_code
_entity_poly.pdbx_strand_id
1 'polypeptide(L)'
;MSHQEQIAAQSGEMLGAIERFEMEYKSIKKGWDLGAKELWDQMVKMRTETTLPDGTRTMNDDEICAKVLGVKSGYIKGCGFGPRPPPSSTSRSSLDEMSEKNKELEDKLEETQDTIKAQQEKIDTQNVLIQELQEQGKKFEQFMATFMNQQASS
;
A
#
# COMPACT_ATOMS: atom_id res chain seq x y z
N MET A 1 14.49 6.63 -26.87
CA MET A 1 15.26 7.73 -26.28
C MET A 1 14.58 8.14 -24.98
N SER A 2 15.29 8.08 -23.87
CA SER A 2 14.80 8.49 -22.55
C SER A 2 14.52 10.00 -22.57
N HIS A 3 13.54 10.49 -21.81
CA HIS A 3 13.36 11.94 -21.63
C HIS A 3 14.61 12.62 -21.07
N GLN A 4 15.50 11.88 -20.41
CA GLN A 4 16.82 12.33 -19.99
C GLN A 4 17.73 12.68 -21.18
N GLU A 5 17.65 11.93 -22.30
CA GLU A 5 18.34 12.22 -23.56
C GLU A 5 17.68 13.38 -24.32
N GLN A 6 16.37 13.55 -24.14
CA GLN A 6 15.58 14.60 -24.81
C GLN A 6 15.78 15.98 -24.19
N ILE A 7 16.01 16.05 -22.87
CA ILE A 7 16.43 17.28 -22.15
C ILE A 7 17.89 17.62 -22.50
N ALA A 8 18.77 16.61 -22.55
CA ALA A 8 20.17 16.80 -22.95
C ALA A 8 20.31 17.35 -24.38
N ALA A 9 19.38 17.02 -25.29
CA ALA A 9 19.38 17.49 -26.66
C ALA A 9 18.99 18.98 -26.84
N GLN A 10 18.41 19.64 -25.83
CA GLN A 10 17.86 21.01 -25.97
C GLN A 10 18.66 22.11 -25.25
N SER A 11 19.48 21.82 -24.24
CA SER A 11 20.15 22.89 -23.45
C SER A 11 21.67 22.92 -23.51
N GLY A 12 22.36 21.99 -24.16
CA GLY A 12 23.82 22.04 -24.38
C GLY A 12 24.72 21.97 -23.11
N GLU A 13 24.17 22.24 -21.93
CA GLU A 13 24.81 22.06 -20.62
C GLU A 13 23.97 21.11 -19.77
N MET A 14 24.56 19.98 -19.40
CA MET A 14 24.00 19.05 -18.43
C MET A 14 24.16 19.67 -17.03
N LEU A 15 23.13 20.33 -16.53
CA LEU A 15 23.12 20.85 -15.15
C LEU A 15 23.41 19.71 -14.17
N GLY A 16 24.31 19.95 -13.21
CA GLY A 16 24.65 19.00 -12.15
C GLY A 16 23.46 18.65 -11.26
N ALA A 17 23.54 17.53 -10.54
CA ALA A 17 22.43 17.02 -9.73
C ALA A 17 21.98 17.99 -8.64
N ILE A 18 22.93 18.73 -8.07
CA ILE A 18 22.71 19.69 -7.00
C ILE A 18 22.01 20.94 -7.54
N GLU A 19 22.38 21.40 -8.75
CA GLU A 19 21.73 22.52 -9.43
C GLU A 19 20.28 22.19 -9.81
N ARG A 20 20.03 20.95 -10.23
CA ARG A 20 18.66 20.47 -10.49
C ARG A 20 17.82 20.46 -9.20
N PHE A 21 18.41 20.04 -8.08
CA PHE A 21 17.76 20.07 -6.78
C PHE A 21 17.40 21.50 -6.36
N GLU A 22 18.32 22.46 -6.51
CA GLU A 22 18.02 23.87 -6.22
C GLU A 22 16.85 24.38 -7.05
N MET A 23 16.85 24.15 -8.36
CA MET A 23 15.82 24.68 -9.26
C MET A 23 14.41 24.13 -8.95
N GLU A 24 14.31 22.87 -8.56
CA GLU A 24 13.03 22.22 -8.27
C GLU A 24 12.45 22.69 -6.92
N TYR A 25 13.30 22.81 -5.89
CA TYR A 25 12.85 23.06 -4.51
C TYR A 25 12.96 24.52 -4.06
N LYS A 26 13.53 25.40 -4.89
CA LYS A 26 13.59 26.83 -4.64
C LYS A 26 12.62 27.55 -5.56
N SER A 27 11.45 27.86 -5.02
CA SER A 27 10.50 28.73 -5.69
C SER A 27 11.00 30.18 -5.71
N ILE A 28 10.96 30.82 -6.88
CA ILE A 28 11.26 32.26 -7.03
C ILE A 28 10.35 33.13 -6.14
N LYS A 29 9.11 32.68 -5.88
CA LYS A 29 8.11 33.45 -5.11
C LYS A 29 8.04 33.08 -3.64
N LYS A 30 8.23 31.80 -3.30
CA LYS A 30 8.02 31.26 -1.94
C LYS A 30 9.31 30.88 -1.22
N GLY A 31 10.46 30.96 -1.89
CA GLY A 31 11.74 30.49 -1.36
C GLY A 31 11.85 28.97 -1.37
N TRP A 32 12.59 28.43 -0.41
CA TRP A 32 12.83 26.99 -0.28
C TRP A 32 11.62 26.24 0.26
N ASP A 33 11.36 25.06 -0.31
CA ASP A 33 10.44 24.09 0.27
C ASP A 33 10.90 23.63 1.65
N LEU A 34 9.95 23.14 2.48
CA LEU A 34 10.20 22.78 3.87
C LEU A 34 11.30 21.70 3.97
N GLY A 35 12.40 22.03 4.64
CA GLY A 35 13.56 21.14 4.80
C GLY A 35 14.49 21.05 3.58
N ALA A 36 14.10 21.57 2.42
CA ALA A 36 14.92 21.49 1.21
C ALA A 36 16.20 22.34 1.29
N LYS A 37 16.13 23.49 1.96
CA LYS A 37 17.32 24.34 2.16
C LYS A 37 18.43 23.59 2.92
N GLU A 38 18.08 22.88 3.99
CA GLU A 38 19.04 22.15 4.80
C GLU A 38 19.70 21.00 4.01
N LEU A 39 18.91 20.29 3.20
CA LEU A 39 19.42 19.25 2.30
C LEU A 39 20.36 19.84 1.24
N TRP A 40 20.00 20.97 0.64
CA TRP A 40 20.88 21.65 -0.32
C TRP A 40 22.18 22.16 0.35
N ASP A 41 22.09 22.77 1.53
CA ASP A 41 23.26 23.21 2.29
C ASP A 41 24.20 22.04 2.61
N GLN A 42 23.64 20.86 2.96
CA GLN A 42 24.42 19.62 3.15
C GLN A 42 25.08 19.14 1.85
N MET A 43 24.39 19.18 0.71
CA MET A 43 24.97 18.82 -0.59
C MET A 43 26.11 19.74 -0.97
N VAL A 44 25.94 21.05 -0.82
CA VAL A 44 26.99 22.05 -1.13
C VAL A 44 28.19 21.86 -0.22
N LYS A 45 27.96 21.63 1.08
CA LYS A 45 29.04 21.34 2.04
C LYS A 45 29.81 20.08 1.63
N MET A 46 29.12 18.99 1.32
CA MET A 46 29.77 17.75 0.90
C MET A 46 30.51 17.91 -0.43
N ARG A 47 29.99 18.70 -1.37
CA ARG A 47 30.70 19.06 -2.61
C ARG A 47 32.00 19.81 -2.34
N THR A 48 31.99 20.74 -1.38
CA THR A 48 33.23 21.44 -0.99
C THR A 48 34.23 20.53 -0.29
N GLU A 49 33.76 19.62 0.58
CA GLU A 49 34.62 18.66 1.29
C GLU A 49 35.24 17.59 0.37
N THR A 50 34.54 17.24 -0.71
CA THR A 50 34.98 16.24 -1.69
C THR A 50 35.74 16.85 -2.86
N THR A 51 35.92 18.18 -2.88
CA THR A 51 36.77 18.87 -3.85
C THR A 51 38.15 19.08 -3.23
N LEU A 52 39.17 18.44 -3.80
CA LEU A 52 40.55 18.59 -3.38
C LEU A 52 41.12 19.98 -3.76
N PRO A 53 42.20 20.44 -3.11
CA PRO A 53 42.81 21.74 -3.40
C PRO A 53 43.32 21.91 -4.85
N ASP A 54 43.55 20.81 -5.56
CA ASP A 54 43.92 20.77 -6.98
C ASP A 54 42.71 20.88 -7.93
N GLY A 55 41.49 20.98 -7.37
CA GLY A 55 40.23 21.03 -8.11
C GLY A 55 39.65 19.65 -8.45
N THR A 56 40.33 18.56 -8.09
CA THR A 56 39.86 17.20 -8.36
C THR A 56 38.71 16.85 -7.42
N ARG A 57 37.55 16.46 -7.96
CA ARG A 57 36.40 15.99 -7.15
C ARG A 57 36.50 14.48 -6.92
N THR A 58 36.44 14.06 -5.66
CA THR A 58 36.41 12.64 -5.28
C THR A 58 35.01 12.04 -5.31
N MET A 59 33.96 12.87 -5.33
CA MET A 59 32.57 12.47 -5.50
C MET A 59 31.90 13.37 -6.53
N ASN A 60 31.05 12.79 -7.38
CA ASN A 60 30.22 13.56 -8.30
C ASN A 60 28.93 14.03 -7.63
N ASP A 61 28.23 14.98 -8.26
CA ASP A 61 27.03 15.59 -7.69
C ASP A 61 25.89 14.57 -7.50
N ASP A 62 25.79 13.54 -8.35
CA ASP A 62 24.79 12.47 -8.25
C ASP A 62 25.06 11.57 -7.01
N GLU A 63 26.33 11.25 -6.72
CA GLU A 63 26.76 10.51 -5.53
C GLU A 63 26.53 11.30 -4.24
N ILE A 64 26.78 12.61 -4.27
CA ILE A 64 26.51 13.52 -3.16
C ILE A 64 25.01 13.57 -2.87
N CYS A 65 24.18 13.75 -3.90
CA CYS A 65 22.73 13.73 -3.77
C CYS A 65 22.24 12.39 -3.19
N ALA A 66 22.75 11.25 -3.67
CA ALA A 66 22.39 9.94 -3.16
C ALA A 66 22.73 9.76 -1.67
N LYS A 67 23.86 10.33 -1.21
CA LYS A 67 24.31 10.25 0.18
C LYS A 67 23.51 11.15 1.12
N VAL A 68 23.13 12.34 0.68
CA VAL A 68 22.34 13.31 1.47
C VAL A 68 20.86 12.92 1.52
N LEU A 69 20.27 12.53 0.38
CA LEU A 69 18.84 12.21 0.28
C LEU A 69 18.54 10.75 0.69
N GLY A 70 19.57 9.91 0.74
CA GLY A 70 19.46 8.47 0.94
C GLY A 70 19.06 7.73 -0.34
N VAL A 71 19.59 6.52 -0.53
CA VAL A 71 19.16 5.62 -1.60
C VAL A 71 17.91 4.87 -1.12
N LYS A 72 16.74 5.44 -1.34
CA LYS A 72 15.48 4.73 -1.12
C LYS A 72 15.10 4.00 -2.41
N SER A 73 14.77 2.71 -2.33
CA SER A 73 14.21 1.93 -3.44
C SER A 73 12.80 2.44 -3.77
N GLY A 74 12.68 3.55 -4.50
CA GLY A 74 11.41 4.13 -4.93
C GLY A 74 11.52 5.58 -5.41
N TYR A 75 10.62 5.99 -6.30
CA TYR A 75 10.55 7.36 -6.80
C TYR A 75 10.08 8.32 -5.69
N ILE A 76 10.96 9.24 -5.32
CA ILE A 76 10.62 10.41 -4.50
C ILE A 76 10.55 11.60 -5.44
N LYS A 77 9.43 12.33 -5.43
CA LYS A 77 9.27 13.53 -6.27
C LYS A 77 10.37 14.53 -5.94
N GLY A 78 11.27 14.75 -6.90
CA GLY A 78 12.46 15.62 -6.80
C GLY A 78 13.71 15.01 -6.12
N CYS A 79 13.66 13.76 -5.64
CA CYS A 79 14.82 13.07 -5.05
C CYS A 79 15.08 11.66 -5.64
N GLY A 80 14.29 11.19 -6.60
CA GLY A 80 14.29 9.78 -7.01
C GLY A 80 15.36 9.42 -8.05
N PHE A 81 16.34 8.63 -7.65
CA PHE A 81 16.93 7.63 -8.56
C PHE A 81 15.84 6.61 -8.90
N GLY A 82 15.50 6.51 -10.18
CA GLY A 82 14.49 5.61 -10.72
C GLY A 82 13.62 6.29 -11.78
N PRO A 83 13.02 5.54 -12.72
CA PRO A 83 12.15 6.12 -13.74
C PRO A 83 11.06 6.96 -13.08
N ARG A 84 10.93 8.22 -13.51
CA ARG A 84 9.81 9.08 -13.12
C ARG A 84 8.53 8.32 -13.48
N PRO A 85 7.65 8.01 -12.50
CA PRO A 85 6.37 7.42 -12.82
C PRO A 85 5.68 8.36 -13.80
N PRO A 86 4.96 7.80 -14.80
CA PRO A 86 4.25 8.63 -15.76
C PRO A 86 3.45 9.69 -15.01
N PRO A 87 3.38 10.93 -15.53
CA PRO A 87 2.58 11.96 -14.90
C PRO A 87 1.21 11.36 -14.63
N SER A 88 0.72 11.52 -13.40
CA SER A 88 -0.64 11.14 -13.03
C SER A 88 -1.64 12.04 -13.76
N SER A 89 -1.66 12.04 -15.09
CA SER A 89 -2.92 11.88 -15.76
C SER A 89 -3.40 10.52 -15.29
N THR A 90 -4.18 10.50 -14.22
CA THR A 90 -5.06 9.39 -13.97
C THR A 90 -5.90 9.29 -15.23
N SER A 91 -5.45 8.46 -16.18
CA SER A 91 -6.20 8.15 -17.39
C SER A 91 -7.57 7.79 -16.87
N ARG A 92 -8.61 8.51 -17.27
CA ARG A 92 -9.98 8.30 -16.76
C ARG A 92 -10.34 6.79 -16.75
N SER A 93 -9.83 6.05 -17.75
CA SER A 93 -9.76 4.58 -17.81
C SER A 93 -9.41 3.88 -16.49
N SER A 94 -8.31 4.25 -15.82
CA SER A 94 -7.86 3.57 -14.59
C SER A 94 -8.69 3.91 -13.35
N LEU A 95 -9.33 5.09 -13.33
CA LEU A 95 -10.29 5.46 -12.27
C LEU A 95 -11.62 4.74 -12.48
N ASP A 96 -12.10 4.69 -13.73
CA ASP A 96 -13.32 3.99 -14.10
C ASP A 96 -13.17 2.48 -13.88
N GLU A 97 -12.05 1.87 -14.30
CA GLU A 97 -11.75 0.45 -14.04
C GLU A 97 -11.66 0.12 -12.54
N MET A 98 -11.12 1.04 -11.73
CA MET A 98 -11.06 0.85 -10.27
C MET A 98 -12.43 1.02 -9.63
N SER A 99 -13.24 1.96 -10.13
CA SER A 99 -14.64 2.15 -9.71
C SER A 99 -15.49 0.92 -10.04
N GLU A 100 -15.36 0.37 -11.24
CA GLU A 100 -16.06 -0.85 -11.65
C GLU A 100 -15.64 -2.06 -10.80
N LYS A 101 -14.33 -2.23 -10.56
CA LYS A 101 -13.84 -3.29 -9.67
C LYS A 101 -14.34 -3.15 -8.24
N ASN A 102 -14.38 -1.94 -7.71
CA ASN A 102 -14.90 -1.70 -6.36
C ASN A 102 -16.37 -2.07 -6.28
N LYS A 103 -17.16 -1.71 -7.29
CA LYS A 103 -18.57 -2.10 -7.36
C LYS A 103 -18.74 -3.62 -7.46
N GLU A 104 -17.96 -4.30 -8.31
CA GLU A 104 -18.00 -5.76 -8.41
C GLU A 104 -17.64 -6.44 -7.07
N LEU A 105 -16.69 -5.88 -6.32
CA LEU A 105 -16.32 -6.36 -5.00
C LEU A 105 -17.44 -6.13 -3.97
N GLU A 106 -18.12 -4.99 -4.02
CA GLU A 106 -19.29 -4.70 -3.18
C GLU A 106 -20.43 -5.68 -3.47
N ASP A 107 -20.75 -5.94 -4.74
CA ASP A 107 -21.79 -6.88 -5.15
C ASP A 107 -21.47 -8.32 -4.67
N LYS A 108 -20.21 -8.76 -4.82
CA LYS A 108 -19.76 -10.08 -4.31
C LYS A 108 -19.82 -10.16 -2.79
N LEU A 109 -19.51 -9.06 -2.10
CA LEU A 109 -19.59 -9.02 -0.64
C LEU A 109 -21.04 -9.20 -0.19
N GLU A 110 -22.00 -8.53 -0.83
CA GLU A 110 -23.42 -8.66 -0.52
C GLU A 110 -23.94 -10.09 -0.79
N GLU A 111 -23.58 -10.69 -1.93
CA GLU A 111 -23.93 -12.10 -2.24
C GLU A 111 -23.39 -13.09 -1.19
N THR A 112 -22.14 -12.91 -0.77
CA THR A 112 -21.54 -13.76 0.28
C THR A 112 -22.23 -13.58 1.62
N GLN A 113 -22.63 -12.36 1.98
CA GLN A 113 -23.36 -12.09 3.22
C GLN A 113 -24.73 -12.76 3.23
N ASP A 114 -25.46 -12.72 2.11
CA ASP A 114 -26.77 -13.36 2.02
C ASP A 114 -26.68 -14.88 2.04
N THR A 115 -25.64 -15.44 1.42
CA THR A 115 -25.34 -16.88 1.52
C THR A 115 -25.06 -17.29 2.97
N ILE A 116 -24.27 -16.49 3.71
CA ILE A 116 -23.99 -16.74 5.13
C ILE A 116 -25.26 -16.68 5.97
N LYS A 117 -26.13 -15.68 5.76
CA LYS A 117 -27.41 -15.58 6.49
C LYS A 117 -28.29 -16.81 6.22
N ALA A 118 -28.45 -17.21 4.96
CA ALA A 118 -29.24 -18.38 4.60
C ALA A 118 -28.67 -19.68 5.19
N GLN A 119 -27.34 -19.80 5.29
CA GLN A 119 -26.70 -20.93 5.97
C GLN A 119 -26.94 -20.90 7.48
N GLN A 120 -26.90 -19.71 8.10
CA GLN A 120 -27.17 -19.56 9.53
C GLN A 120 -28.61 -19.99 9.88
N GLU A 121 -29.60 -19.58 9.09
CA GLU A 121 -31.00 -20.00 9.29
C GLU A 121 -31.17 -21.53 9.20
N LYS A 122 -30.44 -22.19 8.30
CA LYS A 122 -30.44 -23.65 8.19
C LYS A 122 -29.82 -24.30 9.41
N ILE A 123 -28.70 -23.78 9.91
CA ILE A 123 -28.05 -24.26 11.14
C ILE A 123 -29.00 -24.11 12.33
N ASP A 124 -29.67 -22.97 12.45
CA ASP A 124 -30.61 -22.71 13.54
C ASP A 124 -31.80 -23.68 13.50
N THR A 125 -32.34 -23.93 12.30
CA THR A 125 -33.40 -24.93 12.10
C THR A 125 -32.93 -26.34 12.47
N GLN A 126 -31.72 -26.72 12.06
CA GLN A 126 -31.14 -28.02 12.42
C GLN A 126 -30.92 -28.16 13.93
N ASN A 127 -30.48 -27.09 14.60
CA ASN A 127 -30.29 -27.08 16.05
C ASN A 127 -31.61 -27.32 16.80
N VAL A 128 -32.70 -26.70 16.36
CA VAL A 128 -34.04 -26.95 16.93
C VAL A 128 -34.45 -28.41 16.77
N LEU A 129 -34.28 -28.98 15.57
CA LEU A 129 -34.62 -30.39 15.32
C LEU A 129 -33.78 -31.34 16.17
N ILE A 130 -32.48 -31.06 16.34
CA ILE A 130 -31.59 -31.85 17.19
C ILE A 130 -32.06 -31.80 18.65
N GLN A 131 -32.46 -30.63 19.15
CA GLN A 131 -32.99 -30.49 20.51
C GLN A 131 -34.26 -31.32 20.71
N GLU A 132 -35.18 -31.30 19.76
CA GLU A 132 -36.42 -32.09 19.84
C GLU A 132 -36.15 -33.59 19.84
N LEU A 133 -35.25 -34.06 18.97
CA LEU A 133 -34.82 -35.47 18.95
C LEU A 133 -34.13 -35.88 20.28
N GLN A 134 -33.31 -35.00 20.85
CA GLN A 134 -32.70 -35.25 22.16
C GLN A 134 -33.73 -35.34 23.28
N GLU A 135 -34.78 -34.51 23.24
CA GLU A 135 -35.87 -34.56 24.23
C GLU A 135 -36.69 -35.83 24.11
N GLN A 136 -37.03 -36.25 22.88
CA GLN A 136 -37.69 -37.53 22.62
C GLN A 136 -36.83 -38.72 23.11
N GLY A 137 -35.52 -38.68 22.87
CA GLY A 137 -34.57 -39.67 23.38
C GLY A 137 -34.58 -39.79 24.90
N LYS A 138 -34.57 -38.65 25.62
CA LYS A 138 -34.68 -38.62 27.09
C LYS A 138 -36.01 -39.19 27.59
N LYS A 139 -37.12 -38.86 26.94
CA LYS A 139 -38.46 -39.40 27.28
C LYS A 139 -38.50 -40.92 27.11
N PHE A 140 -37.92 -41.43 26.03
CA PHE A 140 -37.81 -42.87 25.79
C PHE A 140 -36.95 -43.58 26.84
N GLU A 141 -35.79 -43.01 27.18
CA GLU A 141 -34.91 -43.54 28.22
C GLU A 141 -35.61 -43.60 29.58
N GLN A 142 -36.34 -42.53 29.94
CA GLN A 142 -37.14 -42.49 31.16
C GLN A 142 -38.28 -43.52 31.16
N PHE A 143 -38.97 -43.69 30.03
CA PHE A 143 -39.97 -44.73 29.86
C PHE A 143 -39.38 -46.13 30.10
N MET A 144 -38.24 -46.44 29.48
CA MET A 144 -37.56 -47.73 29.64
C MET A 144 -37.12 -47.99 31.08
N ALA A 145 -36.58 -46.97 31.77
CA ALA A 145 -36.20 -47.09 33.18
C ALA A 145 -37.41 -47.43 34.07
N THR A 146 -38.56 -46.79 33.81
CA THR A 146 -39.80 -47.03 34.57
C THR A 146 -40.35 -48.44 34.33
N PHE A 147 -40.35 -48.88 33.06
CA PHE A 147 -40.81 -50.21 32.66
C PHE A 147 -39.97 -51.34 33.28
N MET A 148 -38.64 -51.20 33.24
CA MET A 148 -37.73 -52.20 33.82
C MET A 148 -37.89 -52.31 35.35
N ASN A 149 -38.09 -51.19 36.05
CA ASN A 149 -38.34 -51.19 37.50
C ASN A 149 -39.67 -51.88 37.89
N GLN A 150 -40.71 -51.79 37.04
CA GLN A 150 -41.98 -52.50 37.27
C GLN A 150 -41.83 -54.02 37.12
N GLN A 151 -41.08 -54.50 36.12
CA GLN A 151 -40.84 -55.93 35.95
C GLN A 151 -39.97 -56.54 37.05
N ALA A 152 -39.01 -55.78 37.59
CA ALA A 152 -38.15 -56.25 38.68
C ALA A 152 -38.86 -56.34 40.05
N SER A 153 -40.06 -55.75 40.18
CA SER A 153 -40.85 -55.73 41.42
C SER A 153 -42.05 -56.70 41.42
N SER A 154 -42.21 -57.53 40.38
CA SER A 154 -43.18 -58.64 40.31
C SER A 154 -42.48 -59.99 40.46
#